data_AF-A0A395GKV3-F1
#
_entry.id   AF-A0A395GKV3-F1
#
_cell.length_a   1.000
_cell.length_b   1.000
_cell.length_c   1.000
_cell.angle_alpha   90.00
_cell.angle_beta   90.00
_cell.angle_gamma   90.00
#
_symmetry.space_group_name_H-M   'P 1'
#
loop_
_entity.id
_entity.type
_entity.pdbx_description
1 polymer ?
#
loop_
_entity_poly.entity_id
_entity_poly.type
_entity_poly.pdbx_seq_one_letter_code
_entity_poly.pdbx_strand_id
1 'polypeptide(L)'
;TLIFYPMSALLAIFCNILQNPSDPQATKDLGLLKIAMSMMERVFLRQPSSVNEIVHIKMVADFVAELYRLASCAIEKAWNERSA
;
A
#
# COMPACT_ATOMS: atom_id res chain seq x y z
N THR A 1 -15.65 -8.50 7.30
CA THR A 1 -16.15 -7.28 6.63
C THR A 1 -15.25 -6.06 6.82
N LEU A 2 -14.65 -5.82 7.99
CA LEU A 2 -13.78 -4.64 8.25
C LEU A 2 -12.53 -4.51 7.36
N ILE A 3 -12.02 -5.60 6.77
CA ILE A 3 -10.81 -5.58 5.93
C ILE A 3 -11.11 -5.19 4.47
N PHE A 4 -12.35 -5.34 3.98
CA PHE A 4 -12.66 -5.10 2.57
C PHE A 4 -12.51 -3.62 2.16
N TYR A 5 -13.05 -2.69 2.94
CA TYR A 5 -12.96 -1.26 2.63
C TYR A 5 -11.52 -0.72 2.60
N PRO A 6 -10.67 -1.03 3.59
CA PRO A 6 -9.25 -0.70 3.53
C PRO A 6 -8.55 -1.31 2.31
N MET A 7 -8.83 -2.57 1.98
CA MET A 7 -8.21 -3.24 0.83
C MET A 7 -8.62 -2.62 -0.50
N SER A 8 -9.90 -2.29 -0.69
CA SER A 8 -10.37 -1.58 -1.89
C SER A 8 -9.71 -0.22 -2.03
N ALA A 9 -9.56 0.53 -0.94
CA ALA A 9 -8.89 1.83 -0.96
C ALA A 9 -7.39 1.70 -1.30
N LEU A 10 -6.68 0.74 -0.69
CA LEU A 10 -5.27 0.47 -0.99
C LEU A 10 -5.05 0.11 -2.46
N LEU A 11 -5.88 -0.77 -3.01
CA LEU A 11 -5.82 -1.16 -4.41
C LEU A 11 -6.14 0.02 -5.34
N ALA A 12 -7.13 0.84 -5.00
CA ALA A 12 -7.46 2.02 -5.78
C ALA A 12 -6.29 3.03 -5.83
N ILE A 13 -5.68 3.32 -4.68
CA ILE A 13 -4.50 4.20 -4.61
C ILE A 13 -3.35 3.62 -5.44
N PHE A 14 -3.05 2.33 -5.28
CA PHE A 14 -2.02 1.66 -6.05
C PHE A 14 -2.27 1.75 -7.57
N CYS A 15 -3.47 1.41 -8.03
CA CYS A 15 -3.84 1.49 -9.43
C CYS A 15 -3.78 2.92 -9.97
N ASN A 16 -4.12 3.93 -9.18
CA ASN A 16 -4.01 5.34 -9.58
C ASN A 16 -2.55 5.76 -9.78
N ILE A 17 -1.64 5.33 -8.90
CA ILE A 17 -0.20 5.53 -9.07
C ILE A 17 0.30 4.88 -10.35
N LEU A 18 -0.10 3.63 -10.62
CA LEU A 18 0.31 2.91 -11.84
C LEU A 18 -0.21 3.56 -13.12
N GLN A 19 -1.41 4.14 -13.09
CA GLN A 19 -2.00 4.83 -14.25
C GLN A 19 -1.28 6.14 -14.55
N ASN A 20 -0.85 6.88 -13.53
CA ASN A 20 -0.23 8.20 -13.69
C ASN A 20 1.05 8.34 -12.84
N PRO A 21 2.11 7.56 -13.10
CA PRO A 21 3.28 7.48 -12.22
C PRO A 21 4.14 8.74 -12.21
N SER A 22 4.04 9.60 -13.24
CA SER A 22 4.73 10.89 -13.30
C SER A 22 3.94 12.05 -12.68
N ASP A 23 2.70 11.82 -12.23
CA ASP A 23 1.88 12.86 -11.60
C ASP A 23 2.45 13.19 -10.20
N PRO A 24 2.62 14.47 -9.84
CA PRO A 24 3.03 14.85 -8.49
C PRO A 24 2.16 14.28 -7.35
N GLN A 25 0.89 13.94 -7.62
CA GLN A 25 0.02 13.25 -6.69
C GLN A 25 0.44 11.81 -6.43
N ALA A 26 1.06 11.11 -7.39
CA ALA A 26 1.50 9.73 -7.21
C ALA A 26 2.47 9.57 -6.03
N THR A 27 3.38 10.54 -5.83
CA THR A 27 4.30 10.56 -4.68
C THR A 27 3.56 10.80 -3.35
N LYS A 28 2.50 11.61 -3.35
CA LYS A 28 1.68 11.85 -2.16
C LYS A 28 0.84 10.61 -1.81
N ASP A 29 0.25 9.99 -2.82
CA ASP A 29 -0.50 8.74 -2.74
C ASP A 29 0.38 7.58 -2.24
N LEU A 30 1.64 7.53 -2.68
CA LEU A 30 2.63 6.60 -2.13
C LEU A 30 2.86 6.82 -0.63
N GLY A 31 2.90 8.09 -0.20
CA GLY A 31 2.94 8.46 1.22
C GLY A 31 1.70 7.97 1.99
N LEU A 32 0.50 8.06 1.40
CA LEU A 32 -0.74 7.54 2.00
C LEU A 32 -0.71 6.02 2.14
N LEU A 33 -0.20 5.28 1.14
CA LEU A 33 0.00 3.83 1.23
C LEU A 33 0.91 3.46 2.42
N LYS A 34 2.00 4.21 2.62
CA LYS A 34 2.92 3.98 3.75
C LYS A 34 2.25 4.22 5.11
N ILE A 35 1.47 5.29 5.23
CA ILE A 35 0.73 5.60 6.46
C ILE A 35 -0.32 4.52 6.74
N ALA A 36 -1.07 4.10 5.72
CA ALA A 36 -2.09 3.06 5.84
C ALA A 36 -1.49 1.73 6.31
N MET A 37 -0.33 1.34 5.78
CA MET A 37 0.44 0.17 6.22
C MET A 37 0.81 0.26 7.70
N SER A 38 1.41 1.39 8.13
CA SER A 38 1.80 1.60 9.54
C SER A 38 0.59 1.63 10.49
N MET A 39 -0.55 2.14 10.04
CA MET A 39 -1.79 2.12 10.84
C MET A 39 -2.34 0.70 10.98
N MET A 40 -2.34 -0.08 9.90
CA MET A 40 -2.76 -1.48 9.93
C MET A 40 -1.93 -2.29 10.92
N GLU A 41 -0.61 -2.22 10.84
CA GLU A 41 0.28 -2.89 11.80
C GLU A 41 -0.06 -2.53 13.26
N ARG A 42 -0.26 -1.23 13.56
CA ARG A 42 -0.58 -0.78 14.92
C ARG A 42 -1.95 -1.24 15.41
N VAL A 43 -2.96 -1.23 14.55
CA VAL A 43 -4.33 -1.66 14.90
C VAL A 43 -4.35 -3.17 15.12
N PHE A 44 -3.70 -3.93 14.25
CA PHE A 44 -3.68 -5.38 14.29
C PHE A 44 -2.83 -5.93 15.45
N LEU A 45 -1.70 -5.30 15.78
CA LEU A 45 -0.87 -5.72 16.93
C LEU A 45 -1.52 -5.45 18.30
N ARG A 46 -2.52 -4.57 18.36
CA ARG A 46 -3.19 -4.20 19.61
C ARG A 46 -4.44 -5.04 19.92
N GLN A 47 -4.93 -5.83 18.96
CA GLN A 47 -6.09 -6.67 19.20
C GLN A 47 -5.67 -8.07 19.67
N PRO A 48 -6.29 -8.60 20.75
CA PRO A 48 -6.14 -10.01 21.07
C PRO A 48 -6.70 -10.82 19.91
N SER A 49 -5.81 -11.49 19.18
CA SER A 49 -6.11 -12.18 17.93
C SER A 49 -5.78 -13.66 18.08
N SER A 50 -6.62 -14.52 17.53
CA SER A 50 -6.29 -15.94 17.40
C SER A 50 -5.08 -16.15 16.48
N VAL A 51 -4.38 -17.29 16.61
CA VAL A 51 -3.22 -17.62 15.76
C VAL A 51 -3.57 -17.54 14.27
N ASN A 52 -4.78 -17.99 13.89
CA ASN A 52 -5.24 -17.96 12.51
C ASN A 52 -5.46 -16.52 12.01
N GLU A 53 -6.00 -15.63 12.85
CA GLU A 53 -6.14 -14.21 12.53
C GLU A 53 -4.78 -13.51 12.35
N ILE A 54 -3.79 -13.86 13.17
CA ILE A 54 -2.42 -13.33 13.04
C ILE A 54 -1.81 -13.67 11.68
N VAL A 55 -1.99 -14.91 11.20
CA VAL A 55 -1.49 -15.34 9.88
C VAL A 55 -2.16 -14.54 8.76
N HIS A 56 -3.48 -14.35 8.81
CA HIS A 56 -4.19 -13.56 7.81
C HIS A 56 -3.78 -12.08 7.84
N ILE A 57 -3.60 -11.50 9.02
CA ILE A 57 -3.09 -10.14 9.21
C ILE A 57 -1.70 -9.99 8.58
N LYS A 58 -0.80 -10.93 8.86
CA LYS A 58 0.55 -10.93 8.30
C LYS A 58 0.52 -11.00 6.78
N MET A 59 -0.32 -11.85 6.21
CA MET A 59 -0.48 -11.96 4.75
C MET A 59 -0.97 -10.63 4.14
N VAL A 60 -1.91 -9.94 4.78
CA VAL A 60 -2.36 -8.62 4.34
C VAL A 60 -1.25 -7.58 4.45
N ALA A 61 -0.51 -7.55 5.56
CA ALA A 61 0.60 -6.62 5.74
C ALA A 61 1.71 -6.82 4.69
N ASP A 62 2.11 -8.07 4.46
CA ASP A 62 3.11 -8.44 3.46
C ASP A 62 2.64 -8.05 2.04
N PHE A 63 1.35 -8.21 1.75
CA PHE A 63 0.76 -7.76 0.48
C PHE A 63 0.78 -6.23 0.30
N VAL A 64 0.42 -5.46 1.33
CA VAL A 64 0.44 -3.99 1.28
C VAL A 64 1.87 -3.45 1.16
N ALA A 65 2.83 -4.10 1.82
CA ALA A 65 4.26 -3.80 1.64
C ALA A 65 4.70 -3.95 0.18
N GLU A 66 4.22 -4.98 -0.50
CA GLU A 66 4.52 -5.20 -1.91
C GLU A 66 3.86 -4.17 -2.83
N LEU A 67 2.62 -3.74 -2.54
CA LEU A 67 1.98 -2.63 -3.27
C LEU A 67 2.81 -1.35 -3.18
N TYR A 68 3.30 -1.01 -1.99
CA TYR A 68 4.15 0.17 -1.78
C TYR A 68 5.45 0.06 -2.57
N ARG A 69 6.12 -1.11 -2.52
CA ARG A 69 7.38 -1.36 -3.24
C ARG A 69 7.18 -1.19 -4.75
N LEU A 70 6.15 -1.83 -5.31
CA LEU A 70 5.84 -1.76 -6.75
C LEU A 70 5.44 -0.35 -7.21
N ALA A 71 4.65 0.37 -6.41
CA ALA A 71 4.29 1.76 -6.69
C ALA A 71 5.52 2.68 -6.69
N SER A 72 6.45 2.47 -5.75
CA SER A 72 7.73 3.20 -5.72
C SER A 72 8.55 2.96 -6.99
N CYS A 73 8.68 1.69 -7.41
CA CYS A 73 9.38 1.33 -8.64
C CYS A 73 8.72 1.94 -9.88
N ALA A 74 7.39 1.99 -9.94
CA ALA A 74 6.67 2.59 -11.07
C ALA A 74 6.97 4.10 -11.21
N ILE A 75 6.97 4.83 -10.09
CA ILE A 75 7.31 6.25 -10.04
C ILE A 75 8.78 6.48 -10.45
N GLU A 76 9.70 5.71 -9.88
CA GLU A 76 11.14 5.82 -10.19
C GLU A 76 11.41 5.54 -11.67
N LYS A 77 10.81 4.48 -12.22
CA LYS A 77 10.92 4.16 -13.64
C LYS A 77 10.40 5.30 -14.52
N ALA A 78 9.22 5.83 -14.22
CA ALA A 78 8.63 6.92 -15.00
C ALA A 78 9.47 8.21 -14.92
N TRP A 79 10.13 8.46 -13.78
CA TRP A 79 11.07 9.58 -13.64
C TRP A 79 12.31 9.40 -14.50
N ASN A 80 12.90 8.20 -14.49
CA ASN A 80 14.09 7.88 -15.27
C ASN A 80 13.81 7.97 -16.78
N GLU A 81 12.66 7.46 -17.24
CA GLU A 81 12.24 7.54 -18.64
C GLU A 81 11.98 8.98 -19.10
N ARG A 82 11.52 9.86 -18.20
CA ARG A 82 11.32 11.29 -18.50
C ARG A 82 12.64 12.08 -18.57
N SER A 83 13.67 11.60 -17.88
CA SER A 83 14.96 12.28 -17.75
C SER A 83 15.99 11.82 -18.79
N ALA A 84 15.65 10.78 -19.57
CA ALA A 84 16.45 10.24 -20.67
C ALA A 84 16.08 10.91 -22.00
#